data_AF-A0A8J7K0T4-F1
#
_entry.id   AF-A0A8J7K0T4-F1
#
_cell.length_a   1.000
_cell.length_b   1.000
_cell.length_c   1.000
_cell.angle_alpha   90.00
_cell.angle_beta   90.00
_cell.angle_gamma   90.00
#
_symmetry.space_group_name_H-M   'P 1'
#
loop_
_entity.id
_entity.type
_entity.pdbx_description
1 polymer ?
#
loop_
_entity_poly.entity_id
_entity_poly.type
_entity_poly.pdbx_seq_one_letter_code
_entity_poly.pdbx_strand_id
1 'polypeptide(L)'
;MIPVIQNKLKIIVGIPGLIIISILVLSAYSICSVVRDAKRLAKDTPYCIQISGGDRTDYRPAKTLLDLSIQRMQGNKYSQHHAILVLGQKPSMLYHWSYWNSQFKLDTFNHRSGNLPGIYCHPKRYFVNNLPFLFPKINKNKNLYVRFSQQEFSIPKAYHPRANGGQNPNFSIFLSPNFESLGRTAKIYEQIYIQVGKKQVSFIKKFMESISQGKQLKELTVENQCIKPMIRNGKVDSEWMYYTVNDANEFTTLIGCYSKSCQHRFIYNDMHILFYHSPQRLPQWKQMQNDLKNLLDSFAIESNK
;
A
#
# COMPACT_ATOMS: atom_id res chain seq x y z
N MET A 1 -71.88 -1.44 -3.69
CA MET A 1 -71.51 -0.18 -3.03
C MET A 1 -70.20 -0.43 -2.29
N ILE A 2 -69.05 -0.03 -2.88
CA ILE A 2 -67.70 -0.32 -2.35
C ILE A 2 -67.16 0.99 -1.77
N PRO A 3 -66.80 1.05 -0.47
CA PRO A 3 -66.22 2.27 0.09
C PRO A 3 -64.80 2.46 -0.44
N VAL A 4 -64.58 3.58 -1.12
CA VAL A 4 -63.28 4.05 -1.56
C VAL A 4 -62.51 4.51 -0.33
N ILE A 5 -61.61 3.65 0.17
CA ILE A 5 -60.63 4.02 1.19
C ILE A 5 -59.59 4.92 0.51
N GLN A 6 -59.85 6.22 0.46
CA GLN A 6 -58.84 7.22 0.12
C GLN A 6 -57.86 7.35 1.30
N ASN A 7 -56.89 6.43 1.35
CA ASN A 7 -55.73 6.56 2.22
C ASN A 7 -54.93 7.80 1.77
N LYS A 8 -55.21 8.94 2.40
CA LYS A 8 -54.37 10.14 2.35
C LYS A 8 -53.05 9.83 3.05
N LEU A 9 -52.11 9.26 2.33
CA LEU A 9 -50.71 9.18 2.74
C LEU A 9 -50.15 10.62 2.71
N LYS A 10 -50.42 11.41 3.75
CA LYS A 10 -49.68 12.64 4.01
C LYS A 10 -48.27 12.22 4.40
N ILE A 11 -47.38 12.13 3.42
CA ILE A 11 -45.95 11.98 3.68
C ILE A 11 -45.52 13.29 4.35
N ILE A 12 -45.52 13.31 5.68
CA ILE A 12 -44.82 14.34 6.44
C ILE A 12 -43.33 14.07 6.21
N VAL A 13 -42.78 14.65 5.15
CA VAL A 13 -41.32 14.71 4.97
C VAL A 13 -40.83 15.72 6.01
N GLY A 14 -40.64 15.26 7.25
CA GLY A 14 -39.96 16.06 8.26
C GLY A 14 -38.55 16.41 7.79
N ILE A 15 -37.91 17.35 8.49
CA ILE A 15 -36.50 17.75 8.27
C ILE A 15 -35.56 16.54 8.00
N PRO A 16 -35.68 15.39 8.70
CA PRO A 16 -34.85 14.21 8.42
C PRO A 16 -34.98 13.68 6.97
N GLY A 17 -36.18 13.72 6.40
CA GLY A 17 -36.42 13.28 5.02
C GLY A 17 -35.74 14.16 3.99
N LEU A 18 -35.74 15.48 4.18
CA LEU A 18 -35.05 16.43 3.31
C LEU A 18 -33.52 16.24 3.35
N ILE A 19 -32.97 15.93 4.53
CA ILE A 19 -31.54 15.64 4.69
C ILE A 19 -31.16 14.38 3.91
N ILE A 20 -31.94 13.30 4.04
CA ILE A 20 -31.69 12.04 3.33
C ILE A 20 -31.74 12.26 1.81
N ILE A 21 -32.77 12.95 1.31
CA ILE A 21 -32.90 13.25 -0.12
C ILE A 21 -31.70 14.06 -0.61
N SER A 22 -31.29 15.10 0.12
CA SER A 22 -30.13 15.92 -0.23
C SER A 22 -28.84 15.11 -0.31
N ILE A 23 -28.62 14.22 0.66
CA ILE A 23 -27.46 13.31 0.66
C ILE A 23 -27.49 12.39 -0.56
N LEU A 24 -28.64 11.81 -0.91
CA LEU A 24 -28.78 10.94 -2.08
C LEU A 24 -28.52 11.70 -3.39
N VAL A 25 -29.06 12.91 -3.53
CA VAL A 25 -28.86 13.76 -4.72
C VAL A 25 -27.38 14.14 -4.87
N LEU A 26 -26.74 14.61 -3.79
CA LEU A 26 -25.30 14.94 -3.79
C LEU A 26 -24.43 13.72 -4.12
N SER A 27 -24.84 12.54 -3.67
CA SER A 27 -24.15 11.28 -3.98
C SER A 27 -24.24 10.94 -5.46
N ALA A 28 -25.44 10.99 -6.03
CA ALA A 28 -25.67 10.75 -7.44
C ALA A 28 -24.89 11.76 -8.30
N TYR A 29 -24.94 13.03 -7.92
CA TYR A 29 -24.17 14.09 -8.59
C TYR A 29 -22.65 13.83 -8.52
N SER A 30 -22.13 13.45 -7.35
CA SER A 30 -20.72 13.08 -7.18
C SER A 30 -20.33 11.93 -8.09
N ILE A 31 -21.09 10.82 -8.07
CA ILE A 31 -20.83 9.64 -8.90
C ILE A 31 -20.79 10.03 -10.38
N CYS A 32 -21.80 10.75 -10.86
CA CYS A 32 -21.88 11.20 -12.26
C CYS A 32 -20.70 12.11 -12.64
N SER A 33 -20.29 12.99 -11.74
CA SER A 33 -19.17 13.92 -11.99
C SER A 33 -17.82 13.21 -12.00
N VAL A 34 -17.56 12.31 -11.03
CA VAL A 34 -16.34 11.48 -11.01
C VAL A 34 -16.24 10.62 -12.27
N VAL A 35 -17.33 9.94 -12.64
CA VAL A 35 -17.36 9.05 -13.82
C VAL A 35 -17.11 9.82 -15.11
N ARG A 36 -17.81 10.94 -15.30
CA ARG A 36 -17.69 11.79 -16.49
C ARG A 36 -16.27 12.34 -16.62
N ASP A 37 -15.71 12.87 -15.53
CA ASP A 37 -14.40 13.49 -15.57
C ASP A 37 -13.26 12.48 -15.74
N ALA A 38 -13.36 11.32 -15.08
CA ALA A 38 -12.43 10.22 -15.28
C ALA A 38 -12.40 9.75 -16.74
N LYS A 39 -13.57 9.58 -17.37
CA LYS A 39 -13.67 9.21 -18.79
C LYS A 39 -13.06 10.29 -19.69
N ARG A 40 -13.37 11.57 -19.43
CA ARG A 40 -12.84 12.71 -20.19
C ARG A 40 -11.31 12.77 -20.15
N LEU A 41 -10.71 12.59 -18.98
CA LEU A 41 -9.26 12.61 -18.81
C LEU A 41 -8.58 11.34 -19.36
N ALA A 42 -9.18 10.16 -19.14
CA ALA A 42 -8.60 8.92 -19.59
C ALA A 42 -8.65 8.78 -21.13
N LYS A 43 -9.71 9.28 -21.78
CA LYS A 43 -10.00 9.03 -23.20
C LYS A 43 -9.93 7.51 -23.47
N ASP A 44 -8.98 7.08 -24.30
CA ASP A 44 -8.75 5.66 -24.62
C ASP A 44 -7.69 4.97 -23.72
N THR A 45 -7.08 5.73 -22.82
CA THR A 45 -6.05 5.23 -21.90
C THR A 45 -6.70 4.35 -20.83
N PRO A 46 -6.20 3.13 -20.59
CA PRO A 46 -6.63 2.33 -19.43
C PRO A 46 -6.47 3.14 -18.15
N TYR A 47 -7.45 3.07 -17.25
CA TYR A 47 -7.38 3.81 -16.00
C TYR A 47 -8.01 3.03 -14.86
N CYS A 48 -7.79 3.47 -13.64
CA CYS A 48 -8.56 3.01 -12.50
C CYS A 48 -8.72 4.12 -11.48
N ILE A 49 -9.68 3.95 -10.57
CA ILE A 49 -9.92 4.88 -9.48
C ILE A 49 -9.68 4.16 -8.16
N GLN A 50 -8.88 4.76 -7.28
CA GLN A 50 -8.75 4.35 -5.90
C GLN A 50 -9.27 5.45 -4.97
N ILE A 51 -9.96 5.05 -3.91
CA ILE A 51 -10.62 5.95 -2.96
C ILE A 51 -10.02 5.77 -1.58
N SER A 52 -10.03 6.84 -0.77
CA SER A 52 -9.62 6.77 0.63
C SER A 52 -10.72 6.08 1.46
N GLY A 53 -10.31 5.19 2.36
CA GLY A 53 -11.22 4.28 3.07
C GLY A 53 -12.00 4.85 4.25
N GLY A 54 -11.86 6.13 4.61
CA GLY A 54 -12.53 6.76 5.77
C GLY A 54 -12.00 6.30 7.14
N ASP A 55 -11.96 4.99 7.40
CA ASP A 55 -11.50 4.37 8.65
C ASP A 55 -10.00 3.99 8.63
N ARG A 56 -9.45 3.82 7.44
CA ARG A 56 -8.07 3.38 7.21
C ARG A 56 -7.26 4.47 6.53
N THR A 57 -5.96 4.51 6.84
CA THR A 57 -4.98 5.39 6.20
C THR A 57 -4.72 5.05 4.74
N ASP A 58 -5.57 4.26 4.08
CA ASP A 58 -5.17 3.50 2.89
C ASP A 58 -6.13 3.71 1.73
N TYR A 59 -5.55 3.93 0.55
CA TYR A 59 -6.27 3.87 -0.70
C TYR A 59 -6.66 2.43 -1.01
N ARG A 60 -7.88 2.26 -1.53
CA ARG A 60 -8.35 0.99 -2.07
C ARG A 60 -8.97 1.20 -3.45
N PRO A 61 -8.96 0.21 -4.34
CA PRO A 61 -9.72 0.29 -5.58
C PRO A 61 -11.19 0.57 -5.32
N ALA A 62 -11.80 1.42 -6.15
CA ALA A 62 -13.25 1.49 -6.26
C ALA A 62 -13.76 0.13 -6.78
N LYS A 63 -14.71 -0.47 -6.07
CA LYS A 63 -15.31 -1.77 -6.39
C LYS A 63 -16.75 -1.64 -6.89
N THR A 64 -17.37 -0.48 -6.66
CA THR A 64 -18.76 -0.17 -7.04
C THR A 64 -18.87 1.28 -7.47
N LEU A 65 -19.97 1.66 -8.11
CA LEU A 65 -20.26 3.08 -8.37
C LEU A 65 -20.56 3.84 -7.08
N LEU A 66 -21.18 3.19 -6.08
CA LEU A 66 -21.40 3.79 -4.77
C LEU A 66 -20.09 4.17 -4.06
N ASP A 67 -18.98 3.47 -4.32
CA ASP A 67 -17.67 3.88 -3.81
C ASP A 67 -17.25 5.28 -4.29
N LEU A 68 -17.82 5.79 -5.40
CA LEU A 68 -17.54 7.11 -5.96
C LEU A 68 -18.49 8.21 -5.42
N SER A 69 -19.27 7.90 -4.38
CA SER A 69 -20.16 8.85 -3.71
C SER A 69 -19.44 9.67 -2.66
N ILE A 70 -20.05 10.81 -2.28
CA ILE A 70 -19.49 11.72 -1.28
C ILE A 70 -19.29 11.07 0.10
N GLN A 71 -20.13 10.09 0.45
CA GLN A 71 -20.05 9.39 1.73
C GLN A 71 -18.98 8.31 1.76
N ARG A 72 -18.56 7.78 0.59
CA ARG A 72 -17.55 6.72 0.51
C ARG A 72 -16.17 7.28 0.23
N MET A 73 -16.05 8.35 -0.54
CA MET A 73 -14.80 9.06 -0.81
C MET A 73 -14.50 10.05 0.32
N GLN A 74 -14.27 9.53 1.53
CA GLN A 74 -13.93 10.34 2.70
C GLN A 74 -12.41 10.50 2.76
N GLY A 75 -11.94 11.72 2.58
CA GLY A 75 -10.54 12.07 2.82
C GLY A 75 -10.25 11.94 4.31
N ASN A 76 -8.98 11.83 4.68
CA ASN A 76 -8.60 11.73 6.09
C ASN A 76 -7.73 12.90 6.53
N LYS A 77 -7.54 12.99 7.86
CA LYS A 77 -6.71 14.00 8.52
C LYS A 77 -5.23 13.95 8.10
N TYR A 78 -4.79 12.90 7.39
CA TYR A 78 -3.39 12.70 6.97
C TYR A 78 -3.11 13.19 5.54
N SER A 79 -3.93 14.12 5.03
CA SER A 79 -3.80 14.72 3.70
C SER A 79 -4.05 13.74 2.53
N GLN A 80 -4.78 12.65 2.76
CA GLN A 80 -5.25 11.84 1.63
C GLN A 80 -6.38 12.55 0.90
N HIS A 81 -6.21 12.72 -0.40
CA HIS A 81 -7.28 13.12 -1.30
C HIS A 81 -8.38 12.04 -1.32
N HIS A 82 -9.61 12.49 -1.52
CA HIS A 82 -10.83 11.66 -1.52
C HIS A 82 -10.79 10.49 -2.51
N ALA A 83 -10.24 10.74 -3.70
CA ALA A 83 -10.02 9.75 -4.72
C ALA A 83 -8.82 10.12 -5.59
N ILE A 84 -8.24 9.10 -6.21
CA ILE A 84 -7.13 9.21 -7.15
C ILE A 84 -7.55 8.51 -8.44
N LEU A 85 -7.49 9.24 -9.54
CA LEU A 85 -7.51 8.68 -10.89
C LEU A 85 -6.08 8.32 -11.29
N VAL A 86 -5.89 7.05 -11.64
CA VAL A 86 -4.62 6.51 -12.08
C VAL A 86 -4.73 6.18 -13.57
N LEU A 87 -3.95 6.85 -14.40
CA LEU A 87 -3.81 6.48 -15.81
C LEU A 87 -2.77 5.37 -15.99
N GLY A 88 -3.03 4.46 -16.93
CA GLY A 88 -2.29 3.22 -17.15
C GLY A 88 -0.94 3.37 -17.87
N GLN A 89 -0.58 4.57 -18.31
CA GLN A 89 0.72 4.85 -18.90
C GLN A 89 1.86 4.79 -17.86
N LYS A 90 3.11 4.69 -18.35
CA LYS A 90 4.34 4.70 -17.56
C LYS A 90 5.22 5.90 -17.95
N PRO A 91 5.64 6.78 -17.01
CA PRO A 91 5.19 6.83 -15.62
C PRO A 91 3.70 7.16 -15.53
N SER A 92 3.09 6.75 -14.42
CA SER A 92 1.65 6.95 -14.20
C SER A 92 1.32 8.41 -13.98
N MET A 93 0.36 8.93 -14.73
CA MET A 93 -0.26 10.21 -14.40
C MET A 93 -1.32 9.98 -13.33
N LEU A 94 -1.19 10.74 -12.24
CA LEU A 94 -2.08 10.70 -11.08
C LEU A 94 -2.84 12.01 -11.00
N TYR A 95 -4.15 11.91 -10.84
CA TYR A 95 -5.01 13.06 -10.60
C TYR A 95 -5.77 12.84 -9.30
N HIS A 96 -5.98 13.88 -8.52
CA HIS A 96 -6.79 13.81 -7.31
C HIS A 96 -8.18 14.40 -7.53
N TRP A 97 -9.20 13.84 -6.89
CA TRP A 97 -10.55 14.39 -6.94
C TRP A 97 -10.68 15.63 -6.06
N SER A 98 -11.09 16.76 -6.65
CA SER A 98 -11.40 18.00 -5.95
C SER A 98 -12.92 18.21 -5.91
N TYR A 99 -13.53 18.12 -4.72
CA TYR A 99 -14.97 18.41 -4.57
C TYR A 99 -15.32 19.84 -4.97
N TRP A 100 -14.47 20.80 -4.59
CA TRP A 100 -14.66 22.21 -4.91
C TRP A 100 -14.84 22.49 -6.40
N ASN A 101 -14.12 21.74 -7.25
CA ASN A 101 -14.17 21.93 -8.69
C ASN A 101 -14.95 20.83 -9.41
N SER A 102 -15.43 19.82 -8.68
CA SER A 102 -16.06 18.61 -9.22
C SER A 102 -15.27 17.99 -10.39
N GLN A 103 -13.94 17.95 -10.28
CA GLN A 103 -13.04 17.39 -11.29
C GLN A 103 -11.78 16.80 -10.67
N PHE A 104 -11.15 15.89 -11.41
CA PHE A 104 -9.81 15.40 -11.17
C PHE A 104 -8.79 16.45 -11.61
N LYS A 105 -7.97 16.91 -10.66
CA LYS A 105 -6.89 17.85 -10.92
C LYS A 105 -5.56 17.13 -10.97
N LEU A 106 -4.72 17.53 -11.92
CA LEU A 106 -3.32 17.13 -11.93
C LEU A 106 -2.66 17.76 -10.71
N ASP A 107 -2.03 16.97 -9.88
CA ASP A 107 -1.31 17.47 -8.72
C ASP A 107 -0.19 16.51 -8.36
N THR A 108 0.91 17.07 -7.89
CA THR A 108 2.01 16.31 -7.31
C THR A 108 1.64 15.98 -5.87
N PHE A 109 1.17 14.75 -5.66
CA PHE A 109 0.84 14.20 -4.35
C PHE A 109 1.84 14.61 -3.26
N ASN A 110 1.31 15.12 -2.14
CA ASN A 110 2.08 15.48 -0.95
C ASN A 110 3.35 16.30 -1.26
N HIS A 111 3.19 17.55 -1.71
CA HIS A 111 4.30 18.52 -1.79
C HIS A 111 5.22 18.53 -0.56
N ARG A 112 4.69 18.20 0.63
CA ARG A 112 5.47 18.12 1.89
C ARG A 112 6.37 16.89 2.03
N SER A 113 6.11 15.78 1.33
CA SER A 113 6.88 14.55 1.51
C SER A 113 7.50 13.98 0.24
N GLY A 114 7.17 14.51 -0.95
CA GLY A 114 7.74 14.05 -2.22
C GLY A 114 7.40 12.59 -2.59
N ASN A 115 6.52 11.94 -1.82
CA ASN A 115 6.16 10.54 -1.99
C ASN A 115 4.88 10.43 -2.81
N LEU A 116 4.95 9.74 -3.94
CA LEU A 116 3.78 9.31 -4.69
C LEU A 116 3.00 8.25 -3.89
N PRO A 117 1.66 8.24 -3.95
CA PRO A 117 0.84 7.24 -3.30
C PRO A 117 1.06 5.88 -3.95
N GLY A 118 0.93 4.81 -3.17
CA GLY A 118 0.87 3.47 -3.73
C GLY A 118 -0.36 3.31 -4.62
N ILE A 119 -0.19 2.60 -5.74
CA ILE A 119 -1.27 2.34 -6.69
C ILE A 119 -1.75 0.92 -6.46
N TYR A 120 -2.99 0.75 -6.02
CA TYR A 120 -3.55 -0.56 -5.63
C TYR A 120 -4.65 -1.06 -6.56
N CYS A 121 -4.96 -0.29 -7.59
CA CYS A 121 -5.90 -0.66 -8.63
C CYS A 121 -5.15 -0.92 -9.93
N HIS A 122 -5.59 -1.95 -10.67
CA HIS A 122 -5.07 -2.26 -12.00
C HIS A 122 -5.82 -1.41 -13.03
N PRO A 123 -5.15 -0.52 -13.78
CA PRO A 123 -5.78 0.23 -14.87
C PRO A 123 -6.42 -0.69 -15.92
N LYS A 124 -7.65 -0.37 -16.32
CA LYS A 124 -8.40 -1.12 -17.34
C LYS A 124 -9.11 -0.16 -18.29
N ARG A 125 -9.29 -0.55 -19.55
CA ARG A 125 -10.20 0.16 -20.45
C ARG A 125 -11.61 0.12 -19.87
N TYR A 126 -12.31 1.25 -19.95
CA TYR A 126 -13.69 1.39 -19.48
C TYR A 126 -13.90 0.95 -18.01
N PHE A 127 -12.94 1.26 -17.12
CA PHE A 127 -12.97 0.80 -15.72
C PHE A 127 -14.30 1.05 -15.01
N VAL A 128 -14.84 2.27 -15.09
CA VAL A 128 -16.10 2.64 -14.42
C VAL A 128 -17.33 1.96 -15.02
N ASN A 129 -17.32 1.63 -16.32
CA ASN A 129 -18.41 0.91 -16.97
C ASN A 129 -18.54 -0.52 -16.45
N ASN A 130 -17.45 -1.07 -15.88
CA ASN A 130 -17.41 -2.42 -15.34
C ASN A 130 -17.72 -2.49 -13.83
N LEU A 131 -17.96 -1.34 -13.19
CA LEU A 131 -18.30 -1.30 -11.76
C LEU A 131 -19.79 -1.60 -11.56
N PRO A 132 -20.15 -2.58 -10.72
CA PRO A 132 -21.54 -2.74 -10.28
C PRO A 132 -22.00 -1.53 -9.47
N PHE A 133 -23.30 -1.25 -9.43
CA PHE A 133 -23.81 -0.06 -8.75
C PHE A 133 -23.63 -0.12 -7.22
N LEU A 134 -24.13 -1.17 -6.56
CA LEU A 134 -24.14 -1.29 -5.09
C LEU A 134 -23.24 -2.38 -4.52
N PHE A 135 -23.30 -3.59 -5.07
CA PHE A 135 -22.64 -4.76 -4.48
C PHE A 135 -21.39 -5.14 -5.28
N PRO A 136 -20.21 -5.21 -4.65
CA PRO A 136 -18.99 -5.57 -5.35
C PRO A 136 -19.08 -7.02 -5.84
N LYS A 137 -18.60 -7.29 -7.06
CA LYS A 137 -18.44 -8.67 -7.54
C LYS A 137 -17.41 -9.38 -6.64
N ILE A 138 -17.85 -10.38 -5.88
CA ILE A 138 -16.97 -11.16 -5.00
C ILE A 138 -16.11 -12.07 -5.88
N ASN A 139 -14.90 -11.63 -6.21
CA ASN A 139 -13.91 -12.51 -6.81
C ASN A 139 -13.03 -13.09 -5.69
N LYS A 140 -13.31 -14.34 -5.31
CA LYS A 140 -12.61 -15.04 -4.23
C LYS A 140 -11.12 -15.29 -4.53
N ASN A 141 -10.71 -15.23 -5.80
CA ASN A 141 -9.35 -15.54 -6.26
C ASN A 141 -8.61 -14.33 -6.84
N LYS A 142 -9.05 -13.10 -6.53
CA LYS A 142 -8.43 -11.90 -7.08
C LYS A 142 -7.09 -11.62 -6.39
N ASN A 143 -6.02 -11.56 -7.18
CA ASN A 143 -4.71 -11.08 -6.76
C ASN A 143 -4.78 -9.61 -6.32
N LEU A 144 -3.92 -9.23 -5.38
CA LEU A 144 -3.69 -7.81 -5.10
C LEU A 144 -2.75 -7.26 -6.18
N TYR A 145 -3.26 -6.31 -6.95
CA TYR A 145 -2.40 -5.52 -7.81
C TYR A 145 -1.78 -4.40 -6.99
N VAL A 146 -0.46 -4.23 -7.11
CA VAL A 146 0.24 -3.11 -6.51
C VAL A 146 1.26 -2.56 -7.47
N ARG A 147 1.34 -1.23 -7.58
CA ARG A 147 2.40 -0.55 -8.32
C ARG A 147 3.08 0.48 -7.44
N PHE A 148 4.40 0.38 -7.40
CA PHE A 148 5.32 1.30 -6.74
C PHE A 148 6.36 1.78 -7.73
N SER A 149 6.47 3.10 -7.92
CA SER A 149 7.39 3.66 -8.91
C SER A 149 7.11 3.03 -10.29
N GLN A 150 8.10 2.34 -10.88
CA GLN A 150 8.01 1.66 -12.18
C GLN A 150 7.69 0.16 -12.06
N GLN A 151 7.59 -0.39 -10.86
CA GLN A 151 7.36 -1.83 -10.64
C GLN A 151 5.91 -2.13 -10.36
N GLU A 152 5.44 -3.22 -10.94
CA GLU A 152 4.07 -3.71 -10.83
C GLU A 152 4.07 -5.15 -10.34
N PHE A 153 3.22 -5.44 -9.38
CA PHE A 153 3.08 -6.75 -8.76
C PHE A 153 1.63 -7.24 -8.86
N SER A 154 1.45 -8.52 -9.15
CA SER A 154 0.19 -9.25 -9.07
C SER A 154 0.30 -10.32 -8.00
N ILE A 155 0.03 -9.96 -6.75
CA ILE A 155 0.30 -10.83 -5.60
C ILE A 155 -0.87 -11.80 -5.38
N PRO A 156 -0.64 -13.12 -5.42
CA PRO A 156 -1.71 -14.09 -5.21
C PRO A 156 -2.34 -13.99 -3.83
N LYS A 157 -3.64 -14.21 -3.75
CA LYS A 157 -4.38 -14.13 -2.48
C LYS A 157 -3.89 -15.13 -1.42
N ALA A 158 -3.28 -16.25 -1.83
CA ALA A 158 -2.70 -17.24 -0.93
C ALA A 158 -1.63 -16.65 0.01
N TYR A 159 -1.03 -15.52 -0.37
CA TYR A 159 -0.05 -14.75 0.41
C TYR A 159 -0.68 -13.68 1.32
N HIS A 160 -2.01 -13.64 1.41
CA HIS A 160 -2.81 -12.66 2.19
C HIS A 160 -2.33 -11.21 2.05
N PRO A 161 -2.12 -10.72 0.82
CA PRO A 161 -1.50 -9.43 0.64
C PRO A 161 -2.33 -8.30 1.24
N ARG A 162 -1.67 -7.36 1.92
CA ARG A 162 -2.25 -6.14 2.46
C ARG A 162 -1.52 -4.94 1.86
N ALA A 163 -2.27 -3.87 1.63
CA ALA A 163 -1.76 -2.62 1.11
C ALA A 163 -1.98 -1.51 2.14
N ASN A 164 -0.98 -0.67 2.35
CA ASN A 164 -1.10 0.58 3.08
C ASN A 164 -0.80 1.73 2.14
N GLY A 165 -1.79 2.56 1.82
CA GLY A 165 -1.69 3.66 0.84
C GLY A 165 -1.44 5.04 1.45
N GLY A 166 -1.06 5.09 2.73
CA GLY A 166 -0.85 6.32 3.47
C GLY A 166 0.40 7.11 3.05
N GLN A 167 0.91 7.93 3.96
CA GLN A 167 2.12 8.76 3.74
C GLN A 167 3.40 7.95 3.46
N ASN A 168 3.39 6.66 3.83
CA ASN A 168 4.47 5.72 3.64
C ASN A 168 3.91 4.50 2.92
N PRO A 169 3.56 4.63 1.63
CA PRO A 169 2.81 3.61 0.97
C PRO A 169 3.65 2.34 0.90
N ASN A 170 3.05 1.20 1.24
CA ASN A 170 3.71 -0.10 1.28
C ASN A 170 2.69 -1.21 1.00
N PHE A 171 3.19 -2.43 0.85
CA PHE A 171 2.38 -3.64 0.85
C PHE A 171 3.10 -4.69 1.68
N SER A 172 2.34 -5.56 2.33
CA SER A 172 2.87 -6.69 3.08
C SER A 172 2.21 -7.99 2.64
N ILE A 173 2.93 -9.10 2.83
CA ILE A 173 2.48 -10.46 2.57
C ILE A 173 2.76 -11.33 3.79
N PHE A 174 2.17 -12.52 3.83
CA PHE A 174 2.35 -13.47 4.93
C PHE A 174 2.88 -14.78 4.36
N LEU A 175 3.98 -15.26 4.95
CA LEU A 175 4.79 -16.36 4.44
C LEU A 175 5.16 -17.33 5.56
N SER A 176 5.48 -18.57 5.22
CA SER A 176 6.19 -19.48 6.13
C SER A 176 7.68 -19.08 6.24
N PRO A 177 8.45 -19.66 7.17
CA PRO A 177 9.90 -19.51 7.19
C PRO A 177 10.58 -19.82 5.86
N ASN A 178 10.04 -20.75 5.09
CA ASN A 178 10.59 -21.16 3.80
C ASN A 178 10.00 -20.33 2.65
N PHE A 179 9.39 -19.18 2.93
CA PHE A 179 8.79 -18.28 1.94
C PHE A 179 7.63 -18.90 1.13
N GLU A 180 6.98 -19.93 1.68
CA GLU A 180 5.81 -20.56 1.06
C GLU A 180 4.52 -19.86 1.50
N SER A 181 3.46 -20.01 0.69
CA SER A 181 2.15 -19.44 1.02
C SER A 181 1.52 -20.16 2.23
N LEU A 182 0.96 -19.41 3.17
CA LEU A 182 0.32 -19.97 4.37
C LEU A 182 -1.10 -20.55 4.12
N GLY A 183 -1.55 -20.60 2.86
CA GLY A 183 -2.89 -21.10 2.52
C GLY A 183 -3.99 -20.27 3.20
N ARG A 184 -5.02 -20.90 3.81
CA ARG A 184 -6.11 -20.19 4.53
C ARG A 184 -5.88 -20.06 6.05
N THR A 185 -4.90 -20.76 6.60
CA THR A 185 -4.67 -20.93 8.05
C THR A 185 -3.39 -20.23 8.48
N ALA A 186 -3.38 -18.91 8.39
CA ALA A 186 -2.26 -18.11 8.89
C ALA A 186 -2.38 -17.95 10.41
N LYS A 187 -1.74 -18.83 11.19
CA LYS A 187 -1.37 -18.49 12.58
C LYS A 187 -0.25 -17.45 12.53
N ILE A 188 -0.30 -16.49 13.45
CA ILE A 188 0.36 -15.17 13.40
C ILE A 188 1.90 -15.22 13.49
N TYR A 189 2.53 -16.37 13.67
CA TYR A 189 3.83 -16.38 14.36
C TYR A 189 5.07 -16.08 13.53
N GLU A 190 5.05 -16.04 12.20
CA GLU A 190 6.25 -15.73 11.40
C GLU A 190 5.90 -14.89 10.17
N GLN A 191 5.44 -13.66 10.41
CA GLN A 191 4.98 -12.78 9.33
C GLN A 191 6.17 -12.04 8.72
N ILE A 192 6.43 -12.30 7.44
CA ILE A 192 7.40 -11.53 6.63
C ILE A 192 6.73 -10.24 6.19
N TYR A 193 6.78 -9.22 7.05
CA TYR A 193 6.25 -7.88 6.76
C TYR A 193 7.16 -7.13 5.79
N ILE A 194 7.00 -7.39 4.50
CA ILE A 194 7.65 -6.59 3.45
C ILE A 194 7.13 -5.16 3.54
N GLN A 195 8.02 -4.16 3.45
CA GLN A 195 7.62 -2.75 3.41
C GLN A 195 8.41 -2.00 2.34
N VAL A 196 7.89 -2.03 1.12
CA VAL A 196 8.47 -1.33 -0.02
C VAL A 196 8.23 0.18 0.07
N GLY A 197 9.29 0.99 0.20
CA GLY A 197 9.21 2.46 0.09
C GLY A 197 10.55 3.21 0.23
N LYS A 198 10.67 4.40 -0.39
CA LYS A 198 11.92 5.20 -0.46
C LYS A 198 12.44 5.74 0.88
N LYS A 199 11.56 5.93 1.88
CA LYS A 199 11.94 6.60 3.15
C LYS A 199 12.95 5.82 4.01
N GLN A 200 13.12 4.51 3.80
CA GLN A 200 13.98 3.70 4.68
C GLN A 200 15.48 3.90 4.47
N VAL A 201 15.90 4.42 3.30
CA VAL A 201 17.31 4.79 3.06
C VAL A 201 17.75 5.85 4.09
N SER A 202 16.86 6.80 4.42
CA SER A 202 17.16 7.82 5.42
C SER A 202 17.30 7.24 6.84
N PHE A 203 16.58 6.18 7.18
CA PHE A 203 16.70 5.51 8.48
C PHE A 203 18.06 4.82 8.59
N ILE A 204 18.45 4.02 7.60
CA ILE A 204 19.75 3.32 7.60
C ILE A 204 20.88 4.34 7.65
N LYS A 205 20.80 5.41 6.84
CA LYS A 205 21.81 6.48 6.84
C LYS A 205 21.92 7.17 8.20
N LYS A 206 20.81 7.62 8.79
CA LYS A 206 20.79 8.25 10.14
C LYS A 206 21.28 7.30 11.21
N PHE A 207 20.94 6.03 11.09
CA PHE A 207 21.39 5.00 12.00
C PHE A 207 22.93 4.88 11.96
N MET A 208 23.52 4.80 10.77
CA MET A 208 24.98 4.73 10.60
C MET A 208 25.68 6.03 11.01
N GLU A 209 25.09 7.20 10.72
CA GLU A 209 25.57 8.49 11.24
C GLU A 209 25.64 8.44 12.79
N SER A 210 24.62 7.89 13.45
CA SER A 210 24.62 7.72 14.92
C SER A 210 25.70 6.76 15.44
N ILE A 211 26.12 5.77 14.63
CA ILE A 211 27.23 4.88 14.95
C ILE A 211 28.56 5.64 14.84
N SER A 212 28.76 6.36 13.72
CA SER A 212 29.98 7.12 13.46
C SER A 212 30.22 8.26 14.46
N GLN A 213 29.15 8.84 15.03
CA GLN A 213 29.21 9.96 15.97
C GLN A 213 29.52 9.57 17.43
N GLY A 214 30.07 8.37 17.69
CA GLY A 214 30.68 8.06 18.98
C GLY A 214 29.91 7.09 19.89
N LYS A 215 28.92 6.34 19.38
CA LYS A 215 28.46 5.12 20.08
C LYS A 215 29.48 4.00 19.83
N GLN A 216 30.29 3.72 20.86
CA GLN A 216 31.39 2.74 20.91
C GLN A 216 31.22 1.51 19.98
N LEU A 217 31.77 1.59 18.77
CA LEU A 217 32.11 0.43 17.95
C LEU A 217 33.29 -0.27 18.63
N LYS A 218 33.02 -1.34 19.39
CA LYS A 218 34.09 -2.02 20.14
C LYS A 218 34.93 -2.99 19.32
N GLU A 219 34.42 -3.48 18.19
CA GLU A 219 35.13 -4.41 17.33
C GLU A 219 34.42 -4.54 15.98
N LEU A 220 35.19 -4.64 14.89
CA LEU A 220 34.69 -5.03 13.58
C LEU A 220 35.19 -6.46 13.32
N THR A 221 34.40 -7.44 13.71
CA THR A 221 34.65 -8.83 13.32
C THR A 221 33.83 -9.14 12.07
N VAL A 222 34.45 -9.85 11.13
CA VAL A 222 33.73 -10.42 9.99
C VAL A 222 33.22 -11.79 10.41
N GLU A 223 31.91 -11.91 10.60
CA GLU A 223 31.25 -13.17 10.94
C GLU A 223 30.14 -13.43 9.92
N ASN A 224 30.06 -14.65 9.38
CA ASN A 224 29.03 -15.05 8.40
C ASN A 224 28.95 -14.12 7.16
N GLN A 225 30.11 -13.61 6.71
CA GLN A 225 30.23 -12.68 5.58
C GLN A 225 29.50 -11.34 5.80
N CYS A 226 29.24 -10.98 7.06
CA CYS A 226 28.72 -9.69 7.48
C CYS A 226 29.73 -8.98 8.39
N ILE A 227 29.70 -7.66 8.39
CA ILE A 227 30.41 -6.86 9.39
C ILE A 227 29.53 -6.80 10.64
N LYS A 228 30.09 -7.20 11.79
CA LYS A 228 29.39 -7.29 13.07
C LYS A 228 29.81 -6.16 14.02
N PRO A 229 29.16 -4.98 13.97
CA PRO A 229 29.36 -3.97 15.00
C PRO A 229 28.67 -4.38 16.31
N MET A 230 29.41 -4.49 17.40
CA MET A 230 28.82 -4.59 18.73
C MET A 230 28.46 -3.19 19.24
N ILE A 231 27.17 -2.87 19.35
CA ILE A 231 26.70 -1.58 19.86
C ILE A 231 26.20 -1.72 21.29
N ARG A 232 26.90 -1.08 22.23
CA ARG A 232 26.48 -1.02 23.63
C ARG A 232 25.55 0.18 23.83
N ASN A 233 24.23 -0.04 23.76
CA ASN A 233 23.25 1.00 24.10
C ASN A 233 22.92 0.86 25.59
N GLY A 234 23.39 1.80 26.42
CA GLY A 234 23.64 1.68 27.87
C GLY A 234 22.51 1.27 28.85
N LYS A 235 21.44 0.58 28.44
CA LYS A 235 20.41 0.04 29.34
C LYS A 235 19.85 -1.35 28.99
N VAL A 236 20.19 -1.96 27.85
CA VAL A 236 19.67 -3.28 27.44
C VAL A 236 20.80 -4.09 26.82
N ASP A 237 20.88 -5.38 27.13
CA ASP A 237 21.84 -6.31 26.55
C ASP A 237 21.91 -6.16 25.02
N SER A 238 23.15 -6.20 24.53
CA SER A 238 23.60 -5.89 23.16
C SER A 238 22.67 -6.42 22.07
N GLU A 239 22.08 -5.50 21.30
CA GLU A 239 21.55 -5.80 19.97
C GLU A 239 22.73 -6.13 19.06
N TRP A 240 22.81 -7.38 18.58
CA TRP A 240 23.78 -7.73 17.56
C TRP A 240 23.29 -7.18 16.23
N MET A 241 24.13 -6.39 15.57
CA MET A 241 23.82 -5.92 14.23
C MET A 241 24.83 -6.44 13.24
N TYR A 242 24.33 -6.72 12.04
CA TYR A 242 25.08 -7.18 10.88
C TYR A 242 24.71 -6.29 9.71
N TYR A 243 25.68 -5.87 8.91
CA TYR A 243 25.38 -5.12 7.69
C TYR A 243 26.30 -5.50 6.55
N THR A 244 25.84 -5.21 5.32
CA THR A 244 26.65 -5.27 4.10
C THR A 244 26.56 -3.96 3.34
N VAL A 245 27.65 -3.61 2.66
CA VAL A 245 27.74 -2.46 1.74
C VAL A 245 28.02 -2.96 0.32
N ASN A 246 27.63 -2.19 -0.70
CA ASN A 246 28.03 -2.40 -2.09
C ASN A 246 29.40 -1.74 -2.39
N ASP A 247 29.87 -1.83 -3.63
CA ASP A 247 31.14 -1.24 -4.07
C ASP A 247 31.17 0.30 -3.96
N ALA A 248 30.00 0.94 -3.97
CA ALA A 248 29.83 2.38 -3.74
C ALA A 248 29.76 2.73 -2.23
N ASN A 249 30.03 1.76 -1.34
CA ASN A 249 29.93 1.88 0.10
C ASN A 249 28.51 2.23 0.61
N GLU A 250 27.48 1.89 -0.17
CA GLU A 250 26.09 2.04 0.22
C GLU A 250 25.57 0.78 0.87
N PHE A 251 24.82 0.94 1.96
CA PHE A 251 24.26 -0.19 2.71
C PHE A 251 23.19 -0.92 1.90
N THR A 252 23.40 -2.22 1.72
CA THR A 252 22.47 -3.09 0.99
C THR A 252 21.65 -3.98 1.93
N THR A 253 22.19 -4.29 3.13
CA THR A 253 21.56 -5.15 4.13
C THR A 253 21.82 -4.64 5.54
N LEU A 254 20.83 -4.75 6.43
CA LEU A 254 20.94 -4.54 7.87
C LEU A 254 20.14 -5.62 8.62
N ILE A 255 20.78 -6.37 9.51
CA ILE A 255 20.14 -7.40 10.32
C ILE A 255 20.40 -7.09 11.79
N GLY A 256 19.34 -6.84 12.57
CA GLY A 256 19.42 -6.66 14.02
C GLY A 256 18.82 -7.86 14.74
N CYS A 257 19.60 -8.56 15.56
CA CYS A 257 19.18 -9.77 16.26
C CYS A 257 19.02 -9.53 17.76
N TYR A 258 17.87 -9.99 18.26
CA TYR A 258 17.49 -10.10 19.66
C TYR A 258 17.50 -11.57 20.10
N SER A 259 17.24 -11.82 21.38
CA SER A 259 17.24 -13.18 21.95
C SER A 259 16.30 -14.18 21.25
N LYS A 260 15.19 -13.70 20.66
CA LYS A 260 14.16 -14.57 20.05
C LYS A 260 13.90 -14.32 18.56
N SER A 261 14.43 -13.24 17.99
CA SER A 261 14.09 -12.83 16.62
C SER A 261 15.15 -11.92 16.05
N CYS A 262 15.39 -12.02 14.76
CA CYS A 262 16.19 -11.08 13.99
C CYS A 262 15.28 -10.28 13.07
N GLN A 263 15.44 -8.96 13.09
CA GLN A 263 14.88 -8.05 12.10
C GLN A 263 15.85 -7.93 10.93
N HIS A 264 15.47 -8.37 9.74
CA HIS A 264 16.28 -8.34 8.54
C HIS A 264 15.73 -7.31 7.55
N ARG A 265 16.58 -6.38 7.14
CA ARG A 265 16.30 -5.33 6.14
C ARG A 265 17.26 -5.43 4.97
N PHE A 266 16.79 -5.26 3.74
CA PHE A 266 17.66 -5.14 2.57
C PHE A 266 17.01 -4.37 1.42
N ILE A 267 17.82 -3.94 0.45
CA ILE A 267 17.36 -3.22 -0.74
C ILE A 267 17.25 -4.19 -1.92
N TYR A 268 16.15 -4.10 -2.67
CA TYR A 268 15.91 -4.87 -3.89
C TYR A 268 15.15 -4.03 -4.92
N ASN A 269 15.73 -3.78 -6.10
CA ASN A 269 15.15 -2.94 -7.16
C ASN A 269 14.55 -1.62 -6.62
N ASP A 270 15.33 -0.81 -5.90
CA ASP A 270 14.88 0.44 -5.24
C ASP A 270 13.77 0.27 -4.17
N MET A 271 13.39 -0.97 -3.86
CA MET A 271 12.46 -1.30 -2.79
C MET A 271 13.22 -1.63 -1.53
N HIS A 272 12.73 -1.14 -0.40
CA HIS A 272 13.17 -1.64 0.89
C HIS A 272 12.36 -2.88 1.26
N ILE A 273 13.03 -3.94 1.70
CA ILE A 273 12.40 -5.16 2.19
C ILE A 273 12.73 -5.27 3.67
N LEU A 274 11.73 -5.59 4.47
CA LEU A 274 11.83 -5.85 5.90
C LEU A 274 11.21 -7.22 6.16
N PHE A 275 11.80 -8.03 7.02
CA PHE A 275 11.18 -9.25 7.53
C PHE A 275 11.81 -9.67 8.85
N TYR A 276 11.20 -10.66 9.50
CA TYR A 276 11.68 -11.23 10.75
C TYR A 276 11.97 -12.72 10.57
N HIS A 277 13.01 -13.22 11.22
CA HIS A 277 13.36 -14.65 11.22
C HIS A 277 13.97 -15.08 12.56
N SER A 278 14.09 -16.39 12.79
CA SER A 278 14.75 -16.93 13.97
C SER A 278 16.28 -16.72 13.92
N PRO A 279 16.95 -16.43 15.05
CA PRO A 279 18.41 -16.26 15.08
C PRO A 279 19.22 -17.44 14.53
N GLN A 280 18.73 -18.68 14.67
CA GLN A 280 19.38 -19.89 14.16
C GLN A 280 19.51 -19.90 12.63
N ARG A 281 18.70 -19.12 11.92
CA ARG A 281 18.75 -19.00 10.45
C ARG A 281 19.68 -17.89 9.97
N LEU A 282 20.31 -17.14 10.88
CA LEU A 282 21.24 -16.08 10.53
C LEU A 282 22.37 -16.57 9.58
N PRO A 283 22.98 -17.75 9.75
CA PRO A 283 23.98 -18.23 8.79
C PRO A 283 23.47 -18.38 7.34
N GLN A 284 22.15 -18.49 7.15
CA GLN A 284 21.48 -18.66 5.85
C GLN A 284 20.91 -17.33 5.30
N TRP A 285 21.28 -16.18 5.86
CA TRP A 285 20.67 -14.89 5.52
C TRP A 285 20.72 -14.54 4.02
N LYS A 286 21.80 -14.92 3.31
CA LYS A 286 21.93 -14.70 1.85
C LYS A 286 20.92 -15.52 1.07
N GLN A 287 20.78 -16.80 1.44
CA GLN A 287 19.78 -17.68 0.83
C GLN A 287 18.38 -17.11 1.06
N MET A 288 18.07 -16.69 2.29
CA MET A 288 16.78 -16.06 2.61
C MET A 288 16.49 -14.82 1.75
N GLN A 289 17.49 -13.96 1.48
CA GLN A 289 17.31 -12.84 0.56
C GLN A 289 17.04 -13.30 -0.86
N ASN A 290 17.79 -14.28 -1.37
CA ASN A 290 17.64 -14.78 -2.72
C ASN A 290 16.26 -15.44 -2.94
N ASP A 291 15.82 -16.25 -1.98
CA ASP A 291 14.48 -16.87 -2.00
C ASP A 291 13.39 -15.80 -2.05
N LEU A 292 13.51 -14.74 -1.24
CA LEU A 292 12.54 -13.66 -1.21
C LEU A 292 12.56 -12.80 -2.48
N LYS A 293 13.74 -12.56 -3.07
CA LYS A 293 13.87 -11.88 -4.38
C LYS A 293 13.17 -12.68 -5.47
N ASN A 294 13.49 -13.97 -5.58
CA ASN A 294 12.85 -14.87 -6.54
C ASN A 294 11.33 -14.93 -6.36
N LEU A 295 10.84 -14.94 -5.11
CA LEU A 295 9.42 -14.88 -4.83
C LEU A 295 8.79 -13.56 -5.31
N LEU A 296 9.41 -12.42 -5.02
CA LEU A 296 8.91 -11.12 -5.47
C LEU A 296 8.93 -10.98 -7.00
N ASP A 297 9.95 -11.53 -7.66
CA ASP A 297 10.04 -11.59 -9.11
C ASP A 297 8.92 -12.44 -9.70
N SER A 298 8.55 -13.54 -9.05
CA SER A 298 7.40 -14.35 -9.47
C SER A 298 6.06 -13.59 -9.41
N PHE A 299 6.00 -12.50 -8.63
CA PHE A 299 4.83 -11.62 -8.58
C PHE A 299 4.92 -10.45 -9.55
N ALA A 300 6.11 -10.14 -10.09
CA ALA A 300 6.30 -9.03 -10.98
C ALA A 300 5.51 -9.25 -12.27
N ILE A 301 4.76 -8.23 -12.68
CA ILE A 301 4.11 -8.24 -13.99
C ILE A 301 5.17 -7.78 -14.97
N GLU A 302 5.56 -8.66 -15.90
CA GLU A 302 6.45 -8.26 -16.99
C GLU A 302 5.88 -7.04 -17.67
N SER A 303 6.61 -5.94 -17.54
CA SER A 303 6.33 -4.74 -18.27
C SER A 303 6.73 -5.06 -19.70
N ASN A 304 5.76 -5.36 -20.58
CA ASN A 304 6.02 -5.42 -22.02
C ASN A 304 6.88 -4.20 -22.37
N LYS A 305 8.16 -4.47 -22.71
CA LYS A 305 9.14 -3.45 -23.07
C LYS A 305 8.71 -2.75 -24.34
#